data_AF-A0A7J9K6K2-F1
#
_entry.id   AF-A0A7J9K6K2-F1
#
_cell.length_a   1.000
_cell.length_b   1.000
_cell.length_c   1.000
_cell.angle_alpha   90.00
_cell.angle_beta   90.00
_cell.angle_gamma   90.00
#
_symmetry.space_group_name_H-M   'P 1'
#
loop_
_entity.id
_entity.type
_entity.pdbx_description
1 polymer ?
#
loop_
_entity_poly.entity_id
_entity_poly.type
_entity_poly.pdbx_seq_one_letter_code
_entity_poly.pdbx_strand_id
1 'polypeptide(L)'
;MAEIEVKASENVMKACARTSSVRNCVLTSSLLACIWRDSSQHDLPLLVNHDSWSNEALCMEKKLWFALGKLKAEKVAWKIAEEMSLKLTTICPGLITGPQFSHRNPTATIAYLKGAQEMYAKGLLATVDVIRLAEAHVAVFEAMNKTAFGRYICFDRIIARDEEAEKLASEIGIPPNRICGNSLEFIPTHFELSNKKLNNLMSRTIRNWHGQS
;
A
#
# COMPACT_ATOMS: atom_id res chain seq x y z
N MET A 1 -5.72 -18.14 -0.19
CA MET A 1 -5.21 -16.86 -0.73
C MET A 1 -4.04 -16.33 0.09
N ALA A 2 -4.23 -15.97 1.38
CA ALA A 2 -3.16 -15.39 2.19
C ALA A 2 -1.89 -16.27 2.31
N GLU A 3 -2.03 -17.58 2.47
CA GLU A 3 -0.88 -18.51 2.51
C GLU A 3 -0.09 -18.56 1.20
N ILE A 4 -0.76 -18.37 0.06
CA ILE A 4 -0.11 -18.38 -1.27
C ILE A 4 0.79 -17.15 -1.39
N GLU A 5 0.28 -15.97 -1.02
CA GLU A 5 1.06 -14.71 -1.00
C GLU A 5 2.26 -14.82 -0.05
N VAL A 6 2.07 -15.44 1.13
CA VAL A 6 3.16 -15.68 2.10
C VAL A 6 4.25 -16.58 1.51
N LYS A 7 3.88 -17.73 0.97
CA LYS A 7 4.84 -18.67 0.35
C LYS A 7 5.55 -18.04 -0.84
N ALA A 8 4.85 -17.25 -1.66
CA ALA A 8 5.46 -16.54 -2.77
C ALA A 8 6.52 -15.54 -2.28
N SER A 9 6.17 -14.71 -1.29
CA SER A 9 7.10 -13.76 -0.66
C SER A 9 8.30 -14.48 -0.04
N GLU A 10 8.07 -15.54 0.73
CA GLU A 10 9.12 -16.35 1.35
C GLU A 10 10.10 -16.91 0.32
N ASN A 11 9.59 -17.50 -0.77
CA ASN A 11 10.41 -18.10 -1.81
C ASN A 11 11.30 -17.06 -2.51
N VAL A 12 10.73 -15.90 -2.88
CA VAL A 12 11.48 -14.82 -3.54
C VAL A 12 12.54 -14.26 -2.60
N MET A 13 12.19 -13.98 -1.35
CA MET A 13 13.12 -13.41 -0.38
C MET A 13 14.28 -14.36 -0.05
N LYS A 14 14.01 -15.65 0.11
CA LYS A 14 15.05 -16.68 0.27
C LYS A 14 15.95 -16.79 -0.97
N ALA A 15 15.37 -16.70 -2.18
CA ALA A 15 16.14 -16.74 -3.42
C ALA A 15 17.06 -15.50 -3.53
N CYS A 16 16.54 -14.31 -3.27
CA CYS A 16 17.31 -13.07 -3.24
C CYS A 16 18.46 -13.14 -2.23
N ALA A 17 18.19 -13.60 -1.00
CA ALA A 17 19.20 -13.67 0.05
C ALA A 17 20.31 -14.70 -0.23
N ARG A 18 20.03 -15.75 -1.02
CA ARG A 18 21.03 -16.73 -1.45
C ARG A 18 21.84 -16.29 -2.66
N THR A 19 21.42 -15.22 -3.34
CA THR A 19 22.04 -14.77 -4.60
C THR A 19 23.01 -13.62 -4.32
N SER A 20 24.32 -13.89 -4.43
CA SER A 20 25.37 -12.92 -4.07
C SER A 20 25.37 -11.61 -4.87
N SER A 21 24.80 -11.61 -6.09
CA SER A 21 24.67 -10.41 -6.91
C SER A 21 23.51 -9.50 -6.49
N VAL A 22 22.55 -10.01 -5.71
CA VAL A 22 21.40 -9.24 -5.23
C VAL A 22 21.82 -8.48 -3.97
N ARG A 23 21.86 -7.14 -4.09
CA ARG A 23 22.25 -6.26 -2.97
C ARG A 23 21.09 -5.57 -2.28
N ASN A 24 20.03 -5.28 -3.03
CA ASN A 24 18.89 -4.48 -2.60
C ASN A 24 17.60 -5.13 -3.12
N CYS A 25 16.58 -5.20 -2.29
CA CYS A 25 15.24 -5.66 -2.67
C CYS A 25 14.21 -4.58 -2.39
N VAL A 26 13.38 -4.27 -3.40
CA VAL A 26 12.17 -3.45 -3.23
C VAL A 26 10.97 -4.35 -3.42
N LEU A 27 10.15 -4.47 -2.37
CA LEU A 27 8.93 -5.28 -2.39
C LEU A 27 7.70 -4.40 -2.52
N THR A 28 6.81 -4.73 -3.45
CA THR A 28 5.47 -4.14 -3.55
C THR A 28 4.54 -4.80 -2.54
N SER A 29 4.25 -4.10 -1.46
CA SER A 29 3.21 -4.46 -0.48
C SER A 29 1.88 -3.80 -0.90
N SER A 30 1.12 -3.27 0.05
CA SER A 30 -0.13 -2.54 -0.18
C SER A 30 -0.42 -1.62 1.00
N LEU A 31 -1.12 -0.52 0.75
CA LEU A 31 -1.70 0.33 1.78
C LEU A 31 -2.60 -0.47 2.74
N LEU A 32 -3.21 -1.57 2.26
CA LEU A 32 -3.99 -2.49 3.08
C LEU A 32 -3.17 -3.20 4.17
N ALA A 33 -1.84 -3.20 4.09
CA ALA A 33 -0.99 -3.67 5.18
C ALA A 33 -0.79 -2.60 6.28
N CYS A 34 -1.32 -1.38 6.10
CA CYS A 34 -1.12 -0.24 7.02
C CYS A 34 -2.41 0.27 7.69
N ILE A 35 -3.56 0.18 7.02
CA ILE A 35 -4.77 0.94 7.40
C ILE A 35 -5.77 0.21 8.30
N TRP A 36 -5.79 -1.13 8.33
CA TRP A 36 -6.76 -1.91 9.11
C TRP A 36 -6.33 -2.02 10.56
N ARG A 37 -6.54 -0.95 11.31
CA ARG A 37 -6.17 -0.83 12.73
C ARG A 37 -7.42 -0.85 13.60
N ASP A 38 -7.29 -1.39 14.80
CA ASP A 38 -8.40 -1.53 15.74
C ASP A 38 -8.69 -0.20 16.44
N SER A 39 -9.56 0.62 15.85
CA SER A 39 -9.95 1.94 16.37
C SER A 39 -10.70 1.92 17.72
N SER A 40 -10.98 0.74 18.30
CA SER A 40 -11.56 0.66 19.66
C SER A 40 -10.55 1.04 20.75
N GLN A 41 -9.26 1.10 20.41
CA GLN A 41 -8.22 1.63 21.29
C GLN A 41 -8.24 3.16 21.25
N HIS A 42 -8.73 3.78 22.32
CA HIS A 42 -8.87 5.24 22.47
C HIS A 42 -7.56 6.04 22.28
N ASP A 43 -6.40 5.38 22.30
CA ASP A 43 -5.07 5.99 22.16
C ASP A 43 -4.44 5.84 20.76
N LEU A 44 -5.15 5.31 19.77
CA LEU A 44 -4.58 5.13 18.43
C LEU A 44 -4.36 6.47 17.72
N PRO A 45 -3.14 6.74 17.21
CA PRO A 45 -2.90 7.92 16.39
C PRO A 45 -3.79 7.93 15.16
N LEU A 46 -4.53 9.03 14.96
CA LEU A 46 -5.32 9.28 13.75
C LEU A 46 -4.43 9.37 12.49
N LEU A 47 -3.13 9.59 12.65
CA LEU A 47 -2.16 9.53 11.57
C LEU A 47 -1.86 8.07 11.17
N VAL A 48 -2.11 7.76 9.91
CA VAL A 48 -1.60 6.57 9.22
C VAL A 48 -0.39 6.99 8.39
N ASN A 49 0.75 6.38 8.67
CA ASN A 49 2.00 6.63 7.95
C ASN A 49 2.75 5.29 7.71
N HIS A 50 3.98 5.38 7.23
CA HIS A 50 4.83 4.22 6.93
C HIS A 50 5.12 3.28 8.12
N ASP A 51 4.99 3.74 9.36
CA ASP A 51 5.20 2.94 10.57
C ASP A 51 3.92 2.18 11.00
N SER A 52 2.79 2.50 10.38
CA SER A 52 1.49 1.90 10.70
C SER A 52 1.35 0.50 10.13
N TRP A 53 0.93 -0.46 10.94
CA TRP A 53 0.65 -1.83 10.53
C TRP A 53 -0.81 -2.19 10.77
N SER A 54 -1.38 -2.94 9.84
CA SER A 54 -2.69 -3.54 9.99
C SER A 54 -2.69 -4.69 10.99
N ASN A 55 -3.84 -4.92 11.61
CA ASN A 55 -4.07 -6.00 12.56
C ASN A 55 -4.58 -7.25 11.81
N GLU A 56 -3.90 -8.38 12.01
CA GLU A 56 -4.27 -9.64 11.35
C GLU A 56 -5.62 -10.19 11.82
N ALA A 57 -5.92 -10.10 13.11
CA ALA A 57 -7.18 -10.55 13.68
C ALA A 57 -8.36 -9.75 13.10
N LEU A 58 -8.21 -8.42 13.02
CA LEU A 58 -9.22 -7.56 12.40
C LEU A 58 -9.43 -7.90 10.91
N CYS A 59 -8.35 -8.16 10.17
CA CYS A 59 -8.45 -8.57 8.77
C CYS A 59 -9.17 -9.93 8.63
N MET A 60 -8.96 -10.86 9.56
CA MET A 60 -9.65 -12.16 9.57
C MET A 60 -11.13 -12.01 9.93
N GLU A 61 -11.44 -11.26 10.98
CA GLU A 61 -12.81 -10.99 11.46
C GLU A 61 -13.66 -10.36 10.36
N LYS A 62 -13.14 -9.31 9.71
CA LYS A 62 -13.81 -8.62 8.60
C LYS A 62 -13.70 -9.36 7.26
N LYS A 63 -13.12 -10.58 7.23
CA LYS A 63 -12.93 -11.41 6.03
C LYS A 63 -12.21 -10.67 4.88
N LEU A 64 -11.27 -9.79 5.23
CA LEU A 64 -10.42 -8.99 4.34
C LEU A 64 -9.19 -9.80 3.90
N TRP A 65 -9.43 -10.94 3.24
CA TRP A 65 -8.41 -11.93 2.91
C TRP A 65 -7.25 -11.41 2.06
N PHE A 66 -7.53 -10.41 1.20
CA PHE A 66 -6.50 -9.77 0.38
C PHE A 66 -5.58 -8.89 1.23
N ALA A 67 -6.15 -8.07 2.12
CA ALA A 67 -5.38 -7.27 3.09
C ALA A 67 -4.53 -8.17 4.00
N LEU A 68 -5.12 -9.26 4.52
CA LEU A 68 -4.42 -10.25 5.33
C LEU A 68 -3.24 -10.88 4.58
N GLY A 69 -3.44 -11.22 3.31
CA GLY A 69 -2.39 -11.77 2.44
C GLY A 69 -1.22 -10.80 2.28
N LYS A 70 -1.49 -9.54 1.93
CA LYS A 70 -0.46 -8.50 1.78
C LYS A 70 0.28 -8.22 3.09
N LEU A 71 -0.45 -8.13 4.19
CA LEU A 71 0.10 -7.95 5.53
C LEU A 71 1.07 -9.08 5.92
N LYS A 72 0.63 -10.34 5.80
CA LYS A 72 1.47 -11.50 6.16
C LYS A 72 2.66 -11.66 5.24
N ALA A 73 2.49 -11.44 3.93
CA ALA A 73 3.57 -11.51 2.96
C ALA A 73 4.66 -10.46 3.23
N GLU A 74 4.27 -9.23 3.60
CA GLU A 74 5.22 -8.17 3.95
C GLU A 74 5.97 -8.50 5.25
N LYS A 75 5.27 -8.98 6.29
CA LYS A 75 5.90 -9.37 7.57
C LYS A 75 6.94 -10.48 7.38
N VAL A 76 6.60 -11.51 6.60
CA VAL A 76 7.54 -12.61 6.31
C VAL A 76 8.74 -12.12 5.51
N ALA A 77 8.56 -11.19 4.58
CA ALA A 77 9.68 -10.60 3.85
C ALA A 77 10.64 -9.84 4.79
N TRP A 78 10.12 -9.01 5.69
CA TRP A 78 10.94 -8.31 6.68
C TRP A 78 11.67 -9.28 7.61
N LYS A 79 11.00 -10.32 8.10
CA LYS A 79 11.63 -11.35 8.94
C LYS A 79 12.82 -12.01 8.23
N ILE A 80 12.64 -12.45 6.99
CA ILE A 80 13.72 -13.09 6.21
C ILE A 80 14.83 -12.09 5.89
N ALA A 81 14.48 -10.83 5.59
CA ALA A 81 15.45 -9.79 5.31
C ALA A 81 16.35 -9.51 6.53
N GLU A 82 15.79 -9.44 7.72
CA GLU A 82 16.52 -9.30 8.99
C GLU A 82 17.38 -10.54 9.27
N GLU A 83 16.81 -11.75 9.20
CA GLU A 83 17.51 -13.01 9.47
C GLU A 83 18.69 -13.26 8.51
N MET A 84 18.55 -12.87 7.24
CA MET A 84 19.55 -13.11 6.21
C MET A 84 20.37 -11.88 5.84
N SER A 85 20.26 -10.78 6.60
CA SER A 85 20.96 -9.50 6.34
C SER A 85 20.76 -8.96 4.91
N LEU A 86 19.59 -9.20 4.33
CA LEU A 86 19.22 -8.71 3.00
C LEU A 86 18.62 -7.31 3.13
N LYS A 87 19.14 -6.35 2.36
CA LYS A 87 18.63 -4.98 2.40
C LYS A 87 17.29 -4.87 1.69
N LEU A 88 16.23 -4.74 2.49
CA LEU A 88 14.85 -4.64 2.04
C LEU A 88 14.30 -3.22 2.21
N THR A 89 13.45 -2.81 1.27
CA THR A 89 12.53 -1.68 1.42
C THR A 89 11.19 -2.07 0.82
N THR A 90 10.09 -1.60 1.40
CA THR A 90 8.75 -1.91 0.90
C THR A 90 8.01 -0.66 0.47
N ILE A 91 7.22 -0.78 -0.59
CA ILE A 91 6.31 0.25 -1.05
C ILE A 91 4.89 -0.26 -0.85
N CYS A 92 4.07 0.52 -0.15
CA CYS A 92 2.68 0.26 0.21
C CYS A 92 1.78 1.18 -0.64
N PRO A 93 1.46 0.80 -1.89
CA PRO A 93 0.61 1.60 -2.75
C PRO A 93 -0.85 1.57 -2.30
N GLY A 94 -1.56 2.68 -2.54
CA GLY A 94 -3.02 2.70 -2.59
C GLY A 94 -3.56 1.85 -3.75
N LEU A 95 -4.85 2.01 -4.05
CA LEU A 95 -5.45 1.35 -5.20
C LEU A 95 -4.77 1.81 -6.49
N ILE A 96 -4.20 0.87 -7.24
CA ILE A 96 -3.50 1.19 -8.48
C ILE A 96 -4.52 1.50 -9.57
N THR A 97 -4.35 2.66 -10.18
CA THR A 97 -5.16 3.21 -11.28
C THR A 97 -4.26 3.47 -12.49
N GLY A 98 -4.86 3.79 -13.62
CA GLY A 98 -4.16 4.10 -14.87
C GLY A 98 -4.85 3.49 -16.09
N PRO A 99 -4.47 3.92 -17.31
CA PRO A 99 -5.13 3.48 -18.54
C PRO A 99 -5.20 1.95 -18.64
N GLN A 100 -6.42 1.41 -18.69
CA GLN A 100 -6.70 -0.04 -18.77
C GLN A 100 -6.17 -0.91 -17.61
N PHE A 101 -5.62 -0.35 -16.53
CA PHE A 101 -5.02 -1.15 -15.46
C PHE A 101 -6.06 -2.01 -14.73
N SER A 102 -7.20 -1.41 -14.39
CA SER A 102 -8.34 -2.09 -13.74
C SER A 102 -8.87 -3.26 -14.58
N HIS A 103 -8.96 -3.09 -15.90
CA HIS A 103 -9.43 -4.14 -16.82
C HIS A 103 -8.42 -5.28 -17.01
N ARG A 104 -7.11 -4.99 -16.88
CA ARG A 104 -6.05 -6.01 -16.98
C ARG A 104 -5.86 -6.81 -15.70
N ASN A 105 -6.15 -6.22 -14.54
CA ASN A 105 -6.01 -6.85 -13.22
C ASN A 105 -7.30 -6.80 -12.38
N PRO A 106 -8.46 -7.21 -12.93
CA PRO A 106 -9.76 -6.98 -12.30
C PRO A 106 -9.88 -7.69 -10.95
N THR A 107 -9.33 -8.90 -10.82
CA THR A 107 -9.39 -9.68 -9.59
C THR A 107 -8.70 -8.99 -8.41
N ALA A 108 -7.50 -8.43 -8.63
CA ALA A 108 -6.75 -7.75 -7.57
C ALA A 108 -7.43 -6.42 -7.18
N THR A 109 -7.89 -5.66 -8.17
CA THR A 109 -8.65 -4.41 -7.97
C THR A 109 -9.93 -4.65 -7.17
N ILE A 110 -10.74 -5.65 -7.55
CA ILE A 110 -11.98 -6.01 -6.85
C ILE A 110 -11.67 -6.50 -5.43
N ALA A 111 -10.62 -7.32 -5.26
CA ALA A 111 -10.22 -7.83 -3.96
C ALA A 111 -9.74 -6.71 -3.00
N TYR A 112 -9.04 -5.70 -3.52
CA TYR A 112 -8.64 -4.52 -2.77
C TYR A 112 -9.87 -3.76 -2.24
N LEU A 113 -10.92 -3.64 -3.06
CA LEU A 113 -12.12 -2.87 -2.75
C LEU A 113 -13.13 -3.57 -1.80
N LYS A 114 -12.81 -4.76 -1.29
CA LYS A 114 -13.71 -5.50 -0.39
C LYS A 114 -14.06 -4.74 0.91
N GLY A 115 -13.24 -3.77 1.32
CA GLY A 115 -13.48 -2.87 2.45
C GLY A 115 -13.65 -1.41 2.06
N ALA A 116 -14.03 -1.10 0.81
CA ALA A 116 -13.98 0.25 0.27
C ALA A 116 -14.87 1.26 0.99
N GLN A 117 -16.08 0.88 1.42
CA GLN A 117 -16.96 1.76 2.20
C GLN A 117 -16.32 2.23 3.52
N GLU A 118 -15.73 1.31 4.28
CA GLU A 118 -15.05 1.66 5.52
C GLU A 118 -13.79 2.49 5.25
N MET A 119 -13.03 2.17 4.20
CA MET A 119 -11.87 2.98 3.80
C MET A 119 -12.28 4.39 3.39
N TYR A 120 -13.38 4.53 2.64
CA TYR A 120 -13.90 5.81 2.18
C TYR A 120 -14.40 6.65 3.37
N ALA A 121 -15.25 6.08 4.23
CA ALA A 121 -15.79 6.74 5.42
C ALA A 121 -14.70 7.21 6.40
N LYS A 122 -13.56 6.50 6.45
CA LYS A 122 -12.41 6.85 7.30
C LYS A 122 -11.40 7.80 6.66
N GLY A 123 -11.59 8.19 5.39
CA GLY A 123 -10.63 9.01 4.65
C GLY A 123 -9.33 8.28 4.27
N LEU A 124 -9.38 6.95 4.17
CA LEU A 124 -8.23 6.06 3.93
C LEU A 124 -8.24 5.40 2.54
N LEU A 125 -9.31 5.58 1.76
CA LEU A 125 -9.35 5.11 0.38
C LEU A 125 -8.47 6.02 -0.49
N ALA A 126 -7.28 5.56 -0.83
CA ALA A 126 -6.34 6.28 -1.68
C ALA A 126 -6.04 5.53 -2.98
N THR A 127 -5.68 6.28 -4.02
CA THR A 127 -5.32 5.79 -5.35
C THR A 127 -3.90 6.22 -5.71
N VAL A 128 -3.28 5.46 -6.62
CA VAL A 128 -2.00 5.80 -7.22
C VAL A 128 -2.02 5.46 -8.71
N ASP A 129 -1.55 6.36 -9.55
CA ASP A 129 -1.32 6.05 -10.96
C ASP A 129 -0.15 5.05 -11.11
N VAL A 130 -0.30 4.08 -12.02
CA VAL A 130 0.69 3.01 -12.24
C VAL A 130 2.06 3.56 -12.66
N ILE A 131 2.13 4.66 -13.42
CA ILE A 131 3.38 5.29 -13.84
C ILE A 131 4.06 5.90 -12.62
N ARG A 132 3.31 6.66 -11.81
CA ARG A 132 3.84 7.22 -10.55
C ARG A 132 4.34 6.15 -9.61
N LEU A 133 3.64 5.02 -9.52
CA LEU A 133 4.08 3.89 -8.70
C LEU A 133 5.41 3.30 -9.22
N ALA A 134 5.56 3.16 -10.54
CA ALA A 134 6.81 2.68 -11.13
C ALA A 134 7.97 3.65 -10.85
N GLU A 135 7.76 4.95 -11.02
CA GLU A 135 8.74 5.99 -10.66
C GLU A 135 9.15 5.92 -9.19
N ALA A 136 8.19 5.69 -8.29
CA ALA A 136 8.45 5.52 -6.87
C ALA A 136 9.35 4.31 -6.59
N HIS A 137 9.14 3.17 -7.27
CA HIS A 137 10.00 1.99 -7.12
C HIS A 137 11.43 2.28 -7.56
N VAL A 138 11.61 2.94 -8.72
CA VAL A 138 12.95 3.32 -9.22
C VAL A 138 13.64 4.28 -8.24
N ALA A 139 12.97 5.37 -7.86
CA ALA A 139 13.53 6.37 -6.96
C ALA A 139 13.93 5.78 -5.61
N VAL A 140 13.08 4.90 -5.05
CA VAL A 140 13.38 4.20 -3.80
C VAL A 140 14.61 3.31 -3.98
N PHE A 141 14.64 2.46 -5.01
CA PHE A 141 15.75 1.55 -5.27
C PHE A 141 17.10 2.28 -5.41
N GLU A 142 17.14 3.35 -6.20
CA GLU A 142 18.34 4.18 -6.37
C GLU A 142 18.82 4.80 -5.06
N ALA A 143 17.87 5.22 -4.21
CA ALA A 143 18.16 5.85 -2.93
C ALA A 143 18.50 4.84 -1.82
N MET A 144 18.29 3.52 -2.00
CA MET A 144 18.54 2.50 -0.97
C MET A 144 19.97 2.55 -0.45
N ASN A 145 20.96 2.78 -1.31
CA ASN A 145 22.37 2.83 -0.90
C ASN A 145 22.75 4.04 -0.03
N LYS A 146 21.86 5.02 0.12
CA LYS A 146 22.15 6.27 0.83
C LYS A 146 21.15 6.56 1.94
N THR A 147 19.86 6.61 1.59
CA THR A 147 18.82 7.19 2.47
C THR A 147 17.52 6.40 2.49
N ALA A 148 17.27 5.50 1.54
CA ALA A 148 16.02 4.75 1.51
C ALA A 148 16.08 3.49 2.38
N PHE A 149 15.12 3.36 3.29
CA PHE A 149 14.98 2.21 4.19
C PHE A 149 13.56 2.09 4.72
N GLY A 150 13.23 0.91 5.25
CA GLY A 150 11.93 0.64 5.87
C GLY A 150 10.81 0.64 4.83
N ARG A 151 9.67 1.23 5.19
CA ARG A 151 8.44 1.21 4.39
C ARG A 151 8.14 2.58 3.81
N TYR A 152 7.40 2.63 2.70
CA TYR A 152 6.94 3.85 2.03
C TYR A 152 5.48 3.72 1.62
N ILE A 153 4.61 4.62 2.07
CA ILE A 153 3.23 4.70 1.54
C ILE A 153 3.25 5.49 0.23
N CYS A 154 2.56 4.97 -0.80
CA CYS A 154 2.53 5.56 -2.13
C CYS A 154 1.08 5.78 -2.59
N PHE A 155 0.69 7.05 -2.73
CA PHE A 155 -0.58 7.48 -3.32
C PHE A 155 -0.41 8.87 -3.92
N ASP A 156 -1.29 9.26 -4.84
CA ASP A 156 -1.40 10.63 -5.36
C ASP A 156 -2.71 11.31 -4.97
N ARG A 157 -3.76 10.53 -4.67
CA ARG A 157 -5.08 11.07 -4.37
C ARG A 157 -5.79 10.23 -3.32
N ILE A 158 -6.41 10.90 -2.37
CA ILE A 158 -7.38 10.32 -1.43
C ILE A 158 -8.76 10.58 -2.02
N ILE A 159 -9.61 9.55 -2.07
CA ILE A 159 -11.00 9.64 -2.52
C ILE A 159 -11.82 10.14 -1.33
N ALA A 160 -12.30 11.37 -1.41
CA ALA A 160 -12.98 12.03 -0.28
C ALA A 160 -14.37 12.57 -0.64
N ARG A 161 -14.69 12.71 -1.93
CA ARG A 161 -15.99 13.19 -2.39
C ARG A 161 -16.74 12.12 -3.17
N ASP A 162 -18.07 12.18 -3.12
CA ASP A 162 -18.93 11.19 -3.77
C ASP A 162 -18.71 11.18 -5.29
N GLU A 163 -18.47 12.34 -5.92
CA GLU A 163 -18.19 12.39 -7.35
C GLU A 163 -16.88 11.69 -7.73
N GLU A 164 -15.88 11.72 -6.84
CA GLU A 164 -14.62 11.00 -7.03
C GLU A 164 -14.81 9.48 -6.88
N ALA A 165 -15.62 9.08 -5.90
CA ALA A 165 -15.97 7.68 -5.67
C ALA A 165 -16.78 7.10 -6.84
N GLU A 166 -17.77 7.84 -7.35
CA GLU A 166 -18.56 7.46 -8.53
C GLU A 166 -17.70 7.32 -9.78
N LYS A 167 -16.81 8.29 -10.02
CA LYS A 167 -15.87 8.22 -11.14
C LYS A 167 -14.98 6.99 -11.04
N LEU A 168 -14.39 6.72 -9.87
CA LEU A 168 -13.55 5.56 -9.64
C LEU A 168 -14.33 4.25 -9.85
N ALA A 169 -15.57 4.18 -9.37
CA ALA A 169 -16.43 3.01 -9.57
C ALA A 169 -16.73 2.76 -11.05
N SER A 170 -17.01 3.83 -11.81
CA SER A 170 -17.23 3.77 -13.26
C SER A 170 -15.98 3.28 -14.00
N GLU A 171 -14.79 3.79 -13.67
CA GLU A 171 -13.51 3.37 -14.30
C GLU A 171 -13.16 1.90 -14.01
N ILE A 172 -13.62 1.36 -12.89
CA ILE A 172 -13.40 -0.04 -12.49
C ILE A 172 -14.50 -0.96 -13.04
N GLY A 173 -15.67 -0.41 -13.40
CA GLY A 173 -16.83 -1.17 -13.83
C GLY A 173 -17.59 -1.82 -12.68
N ILE A 174 -17.69 -1.15 -11.54
CA ILE A 174 -18.47 -1.61 -10.38
C ILE A 174 -19.53 -0.58 -9.97
N PRO A 175 -20.60 -0.99 -9.26
CA PRO A 175 -21.58 -0.05 -8.72
C PRO A 175 -20.97 0.93 -7.70
N PRO A 176 -21.28 2.25 -7.76
CA PRO A 176 -20.75 3.26 -6.82
C PRO A 176 -21.00 2.97 -5.35
N ASN A 177 -22.15 2.36 -5.04
CA ASN A 177 -22.51 1.98 -3.67
C ASN A 177 -21.51 0.98 -3.04
N ARG A 178 -20.68 0.28 -3.83
CA ARG A 178 -19.59 -0.54 -3.29
C ARG A 178 -18.44 0.28 -2.71
N ILE A 179 -18.34 1.57 -3.07
CA ILE A 179 -17.33 2.51 -2.58
C ILE A 179 -17.92 3.47 -1.56
N CYS A 180 -18.92 4.29 -1.92
CA CYS A 180 -19.43 5.34 -1.03
C CYS A 180 -20.56 4.87 -0.09
N GLY A 181 -21.21 3.73 -0.35
CA GLY A 181 -22.27 3.18 0.51
C GLY A 181 -23.44 4.13 0.78
N ASN A 182 -24.34 3.73 1.68
CA ASN A 182 -25.31 4.66 2.29
C ASN A 182 -24.74 5.07 3.65
N SER A 183 -24.54 6.37 3.87
CA SER A 183 -23.71 7.02 4.89
C SER A 183 -24.08 6.79 6.37
N LEU A 184 -24.87 5.77 6.71
CA LEU A 184 -25.53 5.63 8.02
C LEU A 184 -24.82 4.70 9.02
N GLU A 185 -23.86 3.86 8.60
CA GLU A 185 -23.28 2.82 9.47
C GLU A 185 -21.91 3.17 10.08
N PHE A 186 -21.27 4.27 9.67
CA PHE A 186 -19.93 4.63 10.15
C PHE A 186 -19.94 5.99 10.84
N ILE A 187 -19.63 6.02 12.14
CA ILE A 187 -19.29 7.27 12.84
C ILE A 187 -17.97 7.76 12.23
N PRO A 188 -17.90 8.97 11.63
CA PRO A 188 -16.70 9.42 10.93
C PRO A 188 -15.56 9.64 11.93
N THR A 189 -14.68 8.65 12.08
CA THR A 189 -13.34 8.87 12.63
C THR A 189 -12.44 9.20 11.46
N HIS A 190 -12.16 10.49 11.25
CA HIS A 190 -11.35 10.93 10.13
C HIS A 190 -9.87 10.66 10.44
N PHE A 191 -9.26 9.73 9.71
CA PHE A 191 -7.82 9.48 9.78
C PHE A 191 -7.08 10.45 8.85
N GLU A 192 -5.82 10.75 9.16
CA GLU A 192 -4.90 11.44 8.24
C GLU A 192 -3.97 10.42 7.62
N LEU A 193 -3.98 10.28 6.29
CA LEU A 193 -3.05 9.41 5.58
C LEU A 193 -1.83 10.20 5.07
N SER A 194 -0.62 9.72 5.36
CA SER A 194 0.63 10.42 5.02
C SER A 194 1.60 9.59 4.17
N ASN A 195 1.95 10.14 3.00
CA ASN A 195 3.04 9.70 2.12
C ASN A 195 4.26 10.65 2.17
N LYS A 196 4.36 11.53 3.19
CA LYS A 196 5.42 12.57 3.29
C LYS A 196 6.82 12.00 3.12
N LYS A 197 7.10 10.81 3.67
CA LYS A 197 8.40 10.12 3.54
C LYS A 197 8.78 9.86 2.08
N LEU A 198 7.84 9.39 1.25
CA LEU A 198 8.09 9.12 -0.16
C LEU A 198 8.26 10.42 -0.95
N ASN A 199 7.37 11.40 -0.73
CA ASN A 199 7.45 12.69 -1.42
C ASN A 199 8.77 13.42 -1.12
N ASN A 200 9.25 13.37 0.12
CA ASN A 200 10.55 13.93 0.50
C ASN A 200 11.71 13.23 -0.21
N LEU A 201 11.64 11.91 -0.37
CA LEU A 201 12.65 11.14 -1.11
C LEU A 201 12.65 11.52 -2.59
N MET A 202 11.50 11.48 -3.26
CA MET A 202 11.38 11.75 -4.69
C MET A 202 11.74 13.21 -5.03
N SER A 203 11.38 14.16 -4.16
CA SER A 203 11.74 15.59 -4.35
C SER A 203 13.23 15.86 -4.24
N ARG A 204 13.98 15.04 -3.47
CA ARG A 204 15.44 15.13 -3.38
C ARG A 204 16.11 14.50 -4.60
N THR A 205 15.55 13.41 -5.11
CA THR A 205 16.02 12.78 -6.35
C THR A 205 15.97 13.79 -7.50
N ILE A 206 14.83 14.47 -7.71
CA ILE A 206 14.65 15.48 -8.77
C ILE A 206 15.69 16.61 -8.71
N ARG A 207 16.01 17.13 -7.50
CA ARG A 207 17.03 18.19 -7.36
C ARG A 207 18.43 17.72 -7.74
N ASN A 208 18.76 16.45 -7.51
CA ASN A 208 20.07 15.93 -7.88
C ASN A 208 20.23 15.76 -9.40
N TRP A 209 19.12 15.54 -10.13
CA TRP A 209 19.14 15.50 -11.60
C TRP A 209 19.32 16.88 -12.23
N HIS A 210 18.70 17.92 -11.66
CA HIS A 210 18.85 19.30 -12.15
C HIS A 210 20.12 20.03 -11.68
N GLY A 211 20.86 19.46 -10.73
CA GLY A 211 22.14 20.01 -10.25
C GLY A 211 23.38 19.42 -10.95
N GLN A 212 23.19 18.56 -11.95
CA GLN A 212 24.26 17.91 -12.73
C GLN A 212 24.27 18.28 -14.22
N SER A 213 23.49 19.29 -14.61
CA SER A 213 23.44 19.85 -15.98
C SER A 213 24.15 21.18 -16.08
#